data_AF-E2SH63-F1
#
_entry.id   AF-E2SH63-F1
#
_cell.length_a   1.000
_cell.length_b   1.000
_cell.length_c   1.000
_cell.angle_alpha   90.00
_cell.angle_beta   90.00
_cell.angle_gamma   90.00
#
_symmetry.space_group_name_H-M   'P 1'
#
loop_
_entity.id
_entity.type
_entity.pdbx_description
1 polymer ?
#
loop_
_entity_poly.entity_id
_entity_poly.type
_entity_poly.pdbx_seq_one_letter_code
_entity_poly.pdbx_strand_id
1 'polypeptide(L)'
;MLPVCVLKILEEYSDASHPLQQKDIIRLLEENYQLEIARKALGNVLRELEELDYDICYKNGYYLDERQFTKSELHFLIDSVLADTTMTRLQNRELLEKLLGKESAYVKRGFTHVHTVSQLSHGDNPEFFCPLN
;
A
#
# COMPACT_ATOMS: atom_id res chain seq x y z
N MET A 1 -5.75 4.13 22.87
CA MET A 1 -4.90 4.77 21.84
C MET A 1 -3.84 3.83 21.32
N LEU A 2 -3.05 3.19 22.19
CA LEU A 2 -1.94 2.32 21.80
C LEU A 2 -2.31 1.18 20.79
N PRO A 3 -3.41 0.42 20.95
CA PRO A 3 -3.77 -0.60 19.96
C PRO A 3 -3.99 -0.07 18.55
N VAL A 4 -4.66 1.10 18.44
CA VAL A 4 -4.90 1.77 17.16
C VAL A 4 -3.60 2.25 16.52
N CYS A 5 -2.63 2.73 17.31
CA CYS A 5 -1.32 3.12 16.79
C CYS A 5 -0.52 1.91 16.27
N VAL A 6 -0.55 0.78 16.98
CA VAL A 6 0.08 -0.47 16.52
C VAL A 6 -0.56 -0.94 15.21
N LEU A 7 -1.89 -0.93 15.14
CA LEU A 7 -2.63 -1.29 13.94
C LEU A 7 -2.24 -0.41 12.74
N LYS A 8 -2.19 0.92 12.91
CA LYS A 8 -1.76 1.85 11.86
C LYS A 8 -0.32 1.61 11.39
N ILE A 9 0.57 1.21 12.29
CA ILE A 9 1.94 0.86 11.91
C ILE A 9 1.94 -0.40 11.04
N LEU A 10 1.19 -1.43 11.42
CA LEU A 10 1.09 -2.65 10.62
C LEU A 10 0.44 -2.36 9.27
N GLU A 11 -0.59 -1.52 9.22
CA GLU A 11 -1.28 -1.12 7.98
C GLU A 11 -0.33 -0.40 7.00
N GLU A 12 0.43 0.59 7.47
CA GLU A 12 1.27 1.41 6.58
C GLU A 12 2.64 0.76 6.29
N TYR A 13 3.25 0.12 7.28
CA TYR A 13 4.67 -0.31 7.23
C TYR A 13 4.86 -1.82 7.21
N SER A 14 3.82 -2.61 7.01
CA SER A 14 3.97 -4.06 6.84
C SER A 14 3.13 -4.61 5.69
N ASP A 15 3.60 -5.71 5.13
CA ASP A 15 2.84 -6.61 4.26
C ASP A 15 3.52 -7.99 4.28
N ALA A 16 2.96 -8.98 3.57
CA ALA A 16 3.50 -10.34 3.54
C ALA A 16 4.97 -10.43 3.06
N SER A 17 5.47 -9.43 2.32
CA SER A 17 6.86 -9.35 1.87
C SER A 17 7.75 -8.53 2.82
N HIS A 18 7.14 -7.65 3.62
CA HIS A 18 7.83 -6.73 4.54
C HIS A 18 7.31 -6.88 5.99
N PRO A 19 7.49 -8.04 6.63
CA PRO A 19 7.08 -8.24 8.02
C PRO A 19 7.97 -7.45 9.00
N LEU A 20 7.38 -6.94 10.07
CA LEU A 20 8.06 -6.13 11.08
C LEU A 20 8.42 -6.94 12.33
N GLN A 21 9.63 -6.79 12.85
CA GLN A 21 9.95 -7.33 14.18
C GLN A 21 9.34 -6.43 15.26
N GLN A 22 9.12 -6.98 16.47
CA GLN A 22 8.63 -6.18 17.59
C GLN A 22 9.51 -4.94 17.87
N LYS A 23 10.84 -5.06 17.71
CA LYS A 23 11.76 -3.93 17.84
C LYS A 23 11.50 -2.83 16.80
N ASP A 24 11.06 -3.20 15.60
CA ASP A 24 10.79 -2.26 14.51
C ASP A 24 9.46 -1.55 14.78
N ILE A 25 8.45 -2.29 15.26
CA ILE A 25 7.16 -1.70 15.69
C ILE A 25 7.37 -0.73 16.86
N ILE A 26 8.17 -1.09 17.87
CA ILE A 26 8.50 -0.21 19.01
C ILE A 26 9.16 1.07 18.50
N ARG A 27 10.15 0.93 17.63
CA ARG A 27 10.85 2.07 17.03
C ARG A 27 9.89 2.98 16.26
N LEU A 28 9.01 2.42 15.43
CA LEU A 28 8.02 3.17 14.65
C LEU A 28 6.97 3.85 15.54
N LEU A 29 6.60 3.25 16.69
CA LEU A 29 5.71 3.87 17.67
C LEU A 29 6.35 5.12 18.31
N GLU A 30 7.63 5.04 18.63
CA GLU A 30 8.39 6.16 19.18
C GLU A 30 8.57 7.27 18.15
N GLU A 31 9.00 6.92 16.93
CA GLU A 31 9.25 7.89 15.85
C GLU A 31 7.96 8.60 15.40
N ASN A 32 6.86 7.87 15.20
CA ASN A 32 5.65 8.42 14.59
C ASN A 32 4.64 8.98 15.60
N TYR A 33 4.65 8.47 16.84
CA TYR A 33 3.63 8.78 17.84
C TYR A 33 4.20 9.20 19.20
N GLN A 34 5.53 9.20 19.37
CA GLN A 34 6.21 9.47 20.64
C GLN A 34 5.69 8.55 21.78
N LEU A 35 5.40 7.29 21.43
CA LEU A 35 4.90 6.28 22.36
C LEU A 35 5.99 5.26 22.68
N GLU A 36 6.42 5.24 23.94
CA GLU A 36 7.31 4.20 24.46
C GLU A 36 6.50 3.00 24.99
N ILE A 37 6.93 1.79 24.63
CA ILE A 37 6.27 0.57 25.07
C ILE A 37 7.28 -0.55 25.34
N ALA A 38 7.09 -1.28 26.44
CA ALA A 38 7.83 -2.49 26.71
C ALA A 38 7.45 -3.61 25.73
N ARG A 39 8.44 -4.39 25.29
CA ARG A 39 8.25 -5.52 24.36
C ARG A 39 7.13 -6.49 24.78
N LYS A 40 7.01 -6.79 26.08
CA LYS A 40 5.95 -7.66 26.62
C LYS A 40 4.56 -7.03 26.47
N ALA A 41 4.43 -5.71 26.68
CA ALA A 41 3.17 -5.00 26.50
C ALA A 41 2.79 -4.96 25.01
N LEU A 42 3.74 -4.77 24.09
CA LEU A 42 3.48 -4.88 22.65
C LEU A 42 2.93 -6.27 22.27
N GLY A 43 3.52 -7.33 22.82
CA GLY A 43 3.03 -8.69 22.59
C GLY A 43 1.59 -8.92 23.08
N ASN A 44 1.15 -8.21 24.12
CA ASN A 44 -0.25 -8.26 24.55
C ASN A 44 -1.15 -7.48 23.61
N VAL A 45 -0.73 -6.29 23.16
CA VAL A 45 -1.51 -5.48 22.21
C VAL A 45 -1.72 -6.22 20.89
N LEU A 46 -0.69 -6.90 20.38
CA LEU A 46 -0.83 -7.72 19.16
C LEU A 46 -1.87 -8.83 19.35
N ARG A 47 -1.85 -9.51 20.50
CA ARG A 47 -2.84 -10.54 20.83
C ARG A 47 -4.26 -9.97 20.99
N GLU A 48 -4.39 -8.81 21.63
CA GLU A 48 -5.68 -8.11 21.76
C GLU A 48 -6.24 -7.74 20.38
N LEU A 49 -5.39 -7.35 19.43
CA LEU A 49 -5.83 -7.08 18.06
C LEU A 49 -6.24 -8.37 17.32
N GLU A 50 -5.50 -9.47 17.48
CA GLU A 50 -5.89 -10.79 16.94
C GLU A 50 -7.24 -11.25 17.53
N GLU A 51 -7.48 -11.03 18.83
CA GLU A 51 -8.76 -11.34 19.50
C GLU A 51 -9.94 -10.47 19.01
N LEU A 52 -9.64 -9.33 18.36
CA LEU A 52 -10.62 -8.45 17.73
C LEU A 52 -10.81 -8.77 16.23
N ASP A 53 -10.38 -9.95 15.77
CA ASP A 53 -10.48 -10.45 14.40
C ASP A 53 -9.65 -9.66 13.35
N TYR A 54 -8.65 -8.88 13.77
CA TYR A 54 -7.66 -8.35 12.81
C TYR A 54 -6.74 -9.48 12.34
N ASP A 55 -6.59 -9.63 11.03
CA ASP A 55 -5.75 -10.69 10.42
C ASP A 55 -4.25 -10.34 10.52
N ILE A 56 -3.72 -10.42 11.73
CA ILE A 56 -2.31 -10.21 12.02
C ILE A 56 -1.61 -11.56 11.93
N CYS A 57 -0.71 -11.66 10.96
CA CYS A 57 0.07 -12.86 10.71
C CYS A 57 1.50 -12.73 11.23
N TYR A 58 2.11 -13.86 11.60
CA TYR A 58 3.53 -13.93 11.96
C TYR A 58 4.32 -14.85 11.01
N LYS A 59 5.25 -14.26 10.26
CA LYS A 59 6.20 -14.97 9.39
C LYS A 59 7.54 -14.25 9.38
N ASN A 60 8.45 -14.65 10.26
CA ASN A 60 9.72 -13.93 10.50
C ASN A 60 9.50 -12.44 10.82
N GLY A 61 8.42 -12.12 11.54
CA GLY A 61 7.94 -10.78 11.83
C GLY A 61 6.41 -10.70 11.71
N TYR A 62 5.82 -9.63 12.21
CA TYR A 62 4.39 -9.37 12.20
C TYR A 62 4.00 -8.54 11.00
N TYR A 63 2.88 -8.88 10.38
CA TYR A 63 2.26 -8.05 9.36
C TYR A 63 0.73 -8.18 9.42
N LEU A 64 0.03 -7.14 8.96
CA LEU A 64 -1.40 -7.21 8.74
C LEU A 64 -1.64 -7.83 7.35
N ASP A 65 -2.31 -8.97 7.24
CA ASP A 65 -2.67 -9.60 5.95
C ASP A 65 -4.02 -9.10 5.42
N GLU A 66 -4.85 -8.52 6.29
CA GLU A 66 -6.12 -7.92 5.92
C GLU A 66 -5.92 -6.77 4.91
N ARG A 67 -6.32 -6.99 3.66
CA ARG A 67 -6.29 -5.98 2.58
C ARG A 67 -7.64 -5.97 1.86
N GLN A 68 -8.02 -4.79 1.35
CA GLN A 68 -9.26 -4.67 0.58
C GLN A 68 -9.15 -5.32 -0.79
N PHE A 69 -7.95 -5.35 -1.36
CA PHE A 69 -7.67 -5.92 -2.66
C PHE A 69 -6.41 -6.78 -2.59
N THR A 70 -6.42 -7.90 -3.29
CA THR A 70 -5.18 -8.59 -3.60
C THR A 70 -4.35 -7.76 -4.57
N LYS A 71 -3.03 -8.01 -4.63
CA LYS A 71 -2.14 -7.33 -5.57
C LYS A 71 -2.64 -7.39 -7.02
N SER A 72 -3.15 -8.55 -7.45
CA SER A 72 -3.67 -8.74 -8.81
C SER A 72 -4.95 -7.95 -9.07
N GLU A 73 -5.88 -7.93 -8.10
CA GLU A 73 -7.11 -7.13 -8.20
C GLU A 73 -6.80 -5.64 -8.23
N LEU A 74 -5.85 -5.18 -7.42
CA LEU A 74 -5.43 -3.79 -7.41
C LEU A 74 -4.82 -3.36 -8.75
N HIS A 75 -3.92 -4.18 -9.33
CA HIS A 75 -3.39 -3.93 -10.67
C HIS A 75 -4.52 -3.87 -11.71
N PHE A 76 -5.45 -4.82 -11.68
CA PHE A 76 -6.57 -4.86 -12.59
C PHE A 76 -7.46 -3.61 -12.49
N LEU A 77 -7.78 -3.17 -11.27
CA LEU A 77 -8.58 -1.96 -11.03
C LEU A 77 -7.87 -0.70 -11.54
N ILE A 78 -6.56 -0.60 -11.29
CA ILE A 78 -5.76 0.53 -11.77
C ILE A 78 -5.70 0.56 -13.29
N ASP A 79 -5.41 -0.57 -13.94
CA ASP A 79 -5.36 -0.66 -15.41
C ASP A 79 -6.72 -0.33 -16.02
N SER A 80 -7.82 -0.76 -15.38
CA SER A 80 -9.18 -0.42 -15.79
C SER A 80 -9.46 1.08 -15.71
N VAL A 81 -9.04 1.76 -14.64
CA VAL A 81 -9.19 3.22 -14.49
C VAL A 81 -8.34 3.97 -15.51
N LEU A 82 -7.13 3.48 -15.81
CA LEU A 82 -6.23 4.11 -16.79
C LEU A 82 -6.71 3.93 -18.24
N ALA A 83 -7.38 2.82 -18.54
CA ALA A 83 -7.93 2.54 -19.88
C ALA A 83 -9.25 3.27 -20.16
N ASP A 84 -9.91 3.82 -19.14
CA ASP A 84 -11.19 4.53 -19.31
C ASP A 84 -11.01 5.87 -20.04
N THR A 85 -11.54 5.95 -21.27
CA THR A 85 -11.52 7.16 -22.10
C THR A 85 -12.62 8.16 -21.75
N THR A 86 -13.57 7.80 -20.88
CA THR A 86 -14.73 8.65 -20.54
C THR A 86 -14.44 9.65 -19.42
N MET A 87 -13.39 9.39 -18.64
CA MET A 87 -13.02 10.18 -17.46
C MET A 87 -11.91 11.19 -17.78
N THR A 88 -11.93 12.32 -17.08
CA THR A 88 -10.85 13.32 -17.17
C THR A 88 -9.61 12.87 -16.41
N ARG A 89 -8.44 13.38 -16.79
CA ARG A 89 -7.17 13.11 -16.08
C ARG A 89 -7.24 13.41 -14.58
N LEU A 90 -7.98 14.45 -14.18
CA LEU A 90 -8.15 14.79 -12.77
C LEU A 90 -8.95 13.71 -12.02
N GLN A 91 -10.06 13.24 -12.60
CA GLN A 91 -10.89 12.21 -11.99
C GLN A 91 -10.16 10.86 -11.89
N ASN A 92 -9.40 10.50 -12.93
CA ASN A 92 -8.55 9.29 -12.88
C ASN A 92 -7.51 9.40 -11.78
N ARG A 93 -6.85 10.56 -11.64
CA ARG A 93 -5.88 10.78 -10.56
C ARG A 93 -6.52 10.64 -9.18
N GLU A 94 -7.67 11.26 -8.95
CA GLU A 94 -8.38 11.17 -7.66
C GLU A 94 -8.82 9.74 -7.33
N LEU A 95 -9.26 8.96 -8.32
CA LEU A 95 -9.61 7.56 -8.13
C LEU A 95 -8.37 6.72 -7.77
N LEU A 96 -7.27 6.92 -8.49
CA LEU A 96 -6.01 6.22 -8.22
C LEU A 96 -5.49 6.55 -6.82
N GLU A 97 -5.55 7.81 -6.40
CA GLU A 97 -5.17 8.23 -5.04
C GLU A 97 -6.04 7.55 -3.97
N LYS A 98 -7.35 7.41 -4.19
CA LYS A 98 -8.26 6.70 -3.27
C LYS A 98 -8.00 5.21 -3.21
N LEU A 99 -7.70 4.58 -4.35
CA LEU A 99 -7.38 3.14 -4.43
C LEU A 99 -6.06 2.85 -3.72
N LEU A 100 -5.00 3.59 -4.05
CA LEU A 100 -3.67 3.41 -3.48
C LEU A 100 -3.60 3.86 -2.01
N GLY A 101 -4.45 4.79 -1.58
CA GLY A 101 -4.47 5.30 -0.21
C GLY A 101 -4.78 4.25 0.85
N LYS A 102 -5.42 3.13 0.46
CA LYS A 102 -5.80 2.01 1.33
C LYS A 102 -4.76 0.89 1.40
N GLU A 103 -3.63 1.06 0.71
CA GLU A 103 -2.59 0.05 0.58
C GLU A 103 -1.35 0.38 1.42
N SER A 104 -0.42 -0.58 1.55
CA SER A 104 0.83 -0.35 2.29
C SER A 104 1.76 0.64 1.58
N ALA A 105 2.66 1.28 2.33
CA ALA A 105 3.66 2.20 1.78
C ALA A 105 4.56 1.57 0.70
N TYR A 106 4.76 0.25 0.74
CA TYR A 106 5.58 -0.49 -0.22
C TYR A 106 4.84 -0.69 -1.55
N VAL A 107 3.55 -1.03 -1.47
CA VAL A 107 2.68 -1.14 -2.63
C VAL A 107 2.60 0.21 -3.36
N LYS A 108 2.31 1.30 -2.64
CA LYS A 108 2.28 2.68 -3.17
C LYS A 108 3.57 3.03 -3.94
N ARG A 109 4.74 2.66 -3.41
CA ARG A 109 6.06 2.91 -4.03
C ARG A 109 6.31 2.08 -5.29
N GLY A 110 5.82 0.84 -5.36
CA GLY A 110 5.92 0.01 -6.56
C GLY A 110 5.12 0.60 -7.74
N PHE A 111 3.96 1.20 -7.44
CA PHE A 111 3.06 1.74 -8.45
C PHE A 111 3.55 3.04 -9.11
N THR A 112 4.16 3.97 -8.35
CA THR A 112 4.68 5.22 -8.93
C THR A 112 5.74 4.96 -10.00
N HIS A 113 6.54 3.92 -9.85
CA HIS A 113 7.58 3.58 -10.81
C HIS A 113 7.02 2.95 -12.10
N VAL A 114 6.13 1.97 -11.99
CA VAL A 114 5.62 1.21 -13.15
C VAL A 114 4.73 2.08 -14.05
N HIS A 115 3.85 2.90 -13.47
CA HIS A 115 2.92 3.69 -14.29
C HIS A 115 3.57 4.91 -14.96
N THR A 116 4.57 5.52 -14.33
CA THR A 116 5.39 6.58 -14.97
C THR A 116 6.00 6.07 -16.27
N VAL A 117 6.46 4.82 -16.30
CA VAL A 117 7.03 4.20 -17.51
C VAL A 117 5.96 3.91 -18.57
N SER A 118 4.77 3.44 -18.18
CA SER A 118 3.67 3.22 -19.13
C SER A 118 3.11 4.53 -19.74
N GLN A 119 3.15 5.64 -18.99
CA GLN A 119 2.75 6.96 -19.51
C GLN A 119 3.77 7.55 -20.50
N LEU A 120 5.05 7.16 -20.41
CA LEU A 120 6.09 7.56 -21.37
C LEU A 120 5.91 6.88 -22.75
N SER A 121 5.16 5.78 -22.84
CA SER A 121 4.87 5.11 -24.12
C SER A 121 3.78 5.80 -24.96
N HIS A 122 3.08 6.78 -24.39
CA HIS A 122 2.19 7.68 -25.14
C HIS A 122 2.91 8.94 -25.62
N GLY A 123 4.24 8.91 -25.72
CA GLY A 123 4.98 9.91 -26.47
C GLY A 123 4.43 9.94 -27.89
N ASP A 124 3.66 10.98 -28.19
CA ASP A 124 3.28 11.38 -29.53
C ASP A 124 4.51 11.26 -30.42
N ASN A 125 4.52 10.25 -31.29
CA ASN A 125 5.54 10.09 -32.31
C ASN A 125 4.89 10.50 -33.63
N PRO A 126 4.91 11.79 -34.01
CA PRO A 126 4.26 12.28 -35.23
C PRO A 126 4.93 11.80 -36.53
N GLU A 127 5.93 10.92 -36.49
CA GLU A 127 6.72 10.56 -37.68
C GLU A 127 6.31 9.28 -38.42
N PHE A 128 5.23 8.60 -38.05
CA PHE A 128 4.72 7.47 -38.85
C PHE A 128 3.55 7.87 -39.77
N PHE A 129 3.80 8.77 -40.70
CA PHE A 129 3.03 8.86 -41.95
C PHE A 129 3.97 8.60 -43.13
N CYS A 130 4.09 7.34 -43.56
CA CYS A 130 4.49 7.03 -44.92
C CYS A 130 3.21 7.01 -45.77
N PRO A 131 2.96 7.99 -46.66
CA PRO A 131 1.95 7.82 -47.68
C PRO A 131 2.50 6.81 -48.69
N LEU A 132 1.89 5.63 -48.76
CA LEU A 132 2.08 4.75 -49.91
C LEU A 132 1.29 5.34 -51.08
N ASN A 133 2.00 5.49 -52.21
CA ASN A 133 1.52 5.97 -53.50
C ASN A 133 0.22 5.34 -53.98
#